data_AF-A0A965A771-F1
#
_entry.id   AF-A0A965A771-F1
#
_cell.length_a   1.000
_cell.length_b   1.000
_cell.length_c   1.000
_cell.angle_alpha   90.00
_cell.angle_beta   90.00
_cell.angle_gamma   90.00
#
_symmetry.space_group_name_H-M   'P 1'
#
loop_
_entity.id
_entity.type
_entity.pdbx_description
1 polymer ?
#
loop_
_entity_poly.entity_id
_entity_poly.type
_entity_poly.pdbx_seq_one_letter_code
_entity_poly.pdbx_strand_id
1 'polypeptide(L)'
;MSCKYTFFVFIFLLIFCLSGLSQGNVHQQSTQYVWPEDSLVRSKLEKWRDQKFGIIIHWGLYAVPGIVESWTLCSEDVDWIGRDSSIAYDDYKKWYWNLKESFNPRQFDPSQWAKVAKDAGMRYVVFTTKHHDGFAMFNTQQSDFSIAHGPFADHPKADVAKHVFEAFRQQDFMIGAYFSKPDWHSEFYWWPKYATADRNVNYDIRLHPWRWQQFKDFTFNQLSELMHNYGAIDILWLDGGWVRPLETVNDEVRAWGARIPPFSQHIDMPRIAQMARKVQSGILMVDRTVHGAYENYQTPEQSIPKVKSDYPWESCITLGNAWGYVPNDQFKSSTKVIHTLIEVVAKGGSLLLGVGPDAQGLLQTIQVQRLQEIGKWLKANGEAIYNTRTVDQVQDGETFFTKSKNGSRYALVRLQEGTALPTSISWHGNAPDKNAKLVLLSEGITLKWKQAGDLVTVYLPASLTKKYKTYPALVFKY
;
A
#
# COMPACT_ATOMS: atom_id res chain seq x y z
N MET A 1 44.90 25.85 53.78
CA MET A 1 44.34 24.65 53.13
C MET A 1 42.85 24.87 52.93
N SER A 2 42.41 25.17 51.71
CA SER A 2 40.99 25.27 51.37
C SER A 2 40.82 24.77 49.93
N CYS A 3 40.29 23.57 49.84
CA CYS A 3 40.11 22.79 48.61
C CYS A 3 38.87 23.30 47.89
N LYS A 4 39.02 23.87 46.69
CA LYS A 4 37.90 24.21 45.80
C LYS A 4 37.58 23.00 44.93
N TYR A 5 36.48 22.31 45.23
CA TYR A 5 35.92 21.27 44.37
C TYR A 5 35.17 21.92 43.20
N THR A 6 35.68 21.77 41.99
CA THR A 6 34.99 22.13 40.75
C THR A 6 34.11 20.96 40.33
N PHE A 7 32.79 21.12 40.45
CA PHE A 7 31.81 20.12 40.01
C PHE A 7 31.67 20.20 38.49
N PHE A 8 32.17 19.20 37.76
CA PHE A 8 31.85 19.01 36.34
C PHE A 8 30.51 18.28 36.23
N VAL A 9 29.47 19.00 35.83
CA VAL A 9 28.18 18.39 35.45
C VAL A 9 28.33 17.83 34.04
N PHE A 10 28.46 16.50 33.93
CA PHE A 10 28.33 15.80 32.65
C PHE A 10 26.85 15.80 32.24
N ILE A 11 26.50 16.64 31.26
CA ILE A 11 25.20 16.58 30.58
C ILE A 11 25.25 15.38 29.64
N PHE A 12 24.64 14.27 30.06
CA PHE A 12 24.30 13.16 29.16
C PHE A 12 23.17 13.64 28.23
N LEU A 13 23.53 14.02 27.00
CA LEU A 13 22.59 14.17 25.90
C LEU A 13 22.07 12.79 25.51
N LEU A 14 20.98 12.36 26.14
CA LEU A 14 20.13 11.29 25.63
C LEU A 14 19.55 11.75 24.29
N ILE A 15 20.15 11.29 23.20
CA ILE A 15 19.54 11.32 21.88
C ILE A 15 18.34 10.38 21.94
N PHE A 16 17.16 10.93 22.26
CA PHE A 16 15.91 10.26 21.95
C PHE A 16 15.85 10.14 20.42
N CYS A 17 16.05 8.92 19.92
CA CYS A 17 15.50 8.55 18.63
C CYS A 17 14.01 8.87 18.68
N LEU A 18 13.60 9.89 17.94
CA LEU A 18 12.22 10.08 17.56
C LEU A 18 11.82 8.85 16.75
N SER A 19 11.32 7.84 17.44
CA SER A 19 10.45 6.83 16.85
C SER A 19 9.38 7.59 16.09
N GLY A 20 9.31 7.40 14.77
CA GLY A 20 8.22 7.94 13.97
C GLY A 20 6.89 7.64 14.66
N LEU A 21 6.02 8.64 14.72
CA LEU A 21 4.63 8.49 15.15
C LEU A 21 4.04 7.28 14.43
N SER A 22 3.92 6.18 15.17
CA SER A 22 3.20 5.00 14.75
C SER A 22 1.73 5.39 14.71
N GLN A 23 1.16 5.51 13.52
CA GLN A 23 -0.30 5.59 13.35
C GLN A 23 -0.94 4.46 14.17
N GLY A 24 -1.88 4.78 15.07
CA GLY A 24 -2.55 3.80 15.93
C GLY A 24 -3.46 2.79 15.18
N ASN A 25 -3.46 2.83 13.85
CA ASN A 25 -4.28 1.99 12.97
C ASN A 25 -3.46 1.08 12.04
N VAL A 26 -2.15 0.96 12.24
CA VAL A 26 -1.30 0.09 11.41
C VAL A 26 -1.68 -1.38 11.61
N HIS A 27 -2.30 -1.97 10.60
CA HIS A 27 -2.66 -3.39 10.61
C HIS A 27 -1.42 -4.30 10.51
N GLN A 28 -1.26 -5.20 11.48
CA GLN A 28 -0.21 -6.22 11.45
C GLN A 28 -0.49 -7.29 10.39
N GLN A 29 0.57 -8.00 9.97
CA GLN A 29 0.43 -9.18 9.11
C GLN A 29 -0.36 -10.27 9.82
N SER A 30 -1.29 -10.90 9.10
CA SER A 30 -2.01 -12.06 9.59
C SER A 30 -1.09 -13.23 9.94
N THR A 31 -1.37 -13.87 11.07
CA THR A 31 -0.62 -15.04 11.55
C THR A 31 -0.97 -16.34 10.82
N GLN A 32 -2.14 -16.40 10.17
CA GLN A 32 -2.63 -17.56 9.43
C GLN A 32 -2.76 -17.24 7.93
N TYR A 33 -2.56 -18.25 7.09
CA TYR A 33 -2.73 -18.14 5.65
C TYR A 33 -3.38 -19.40 5.07
N VAL A 34 -4.38 -19.21 4.20
CA VAL A 34 -5.09 -20.29 3.50
C VAL A 34 -4.81 -20.16 2.01
N TRP A 35 -4.15 -21.16 1.42
CA TRP A 35 -3.93 -21.20 -0.02
C TRP A 35 -5.27 -21.30 -0.77
N PRO A 36 -5.48 -20.52 -1.83
CA PRO A 36 -6.69 -20.64 -2.64
C PRO A 36 -6.80 -22.03 -3.30
N GLU A 37 -7.95 -22.67 -3.19
CA GLU A 37 -8.20 -23.98 -3.80
C GLU A 37 -8.29 -23.87 -5.34
N ASP A 38 -8.92 -22.80 -5.83
CA ASP A 38 -9.10 -22.50 -7.25
C ASP A 38 -7.73 -22.33 -7.96
N SER A 39 -7.49 -23.14 -9.00
CA SER A 39 -6.24 -23.12 -9.77
C SER A 39 -6.05 -21.85 -10.59
N LEU A 40 -7.13 -21.19 -11.03
CA LEU A 40 -7.06 -19.92 -11.74
C LEU A 40 -6.63 -18.79 -10.80
N VAL A 41 -7.14 -18.79 -9.56
CA VAL A 41 -6.70 -17.86 -8.52
C VAL A 41 -5.23 -18.09 -8.19
N ARG A 42 -4.78 -19.34 -8.03
CA ARG A 42 -3.35 -19.65 -7.82
C ARG A 42 -2.47 -19.18 -8.99
N SER A 43 -2.93 -19.37 -10.23
CA SER A 43 -2.21 -18.89 -11.42
C SER A 43 -2.11 -17.36 -11.45
N LYS A 44 -3.20 -16.65 -11.15
CA LYS A 44 -3.21 -15.18 -11.07
C LYS A 44 -2.35 -14.66 -9.93
N LEU A 45 -2.37 -15.34 -8.78
CA LEU A 45 -1.55 -15.01 -7.62
C LEU A 45 -0.06 -15.14 -7.96
N GLU A 46 0.32 -16.19 -8.67
CA GLU A 46 1.71 -16.39 -9.12
C GLU A 46 2.15 -15.31 -10.13
N LYS A 47 1.25 -14.86 -11.02
CA LYS A 47 1.49 -13.71 -11.91
C LYS A 47 1.61 -12.39 -11.15
N TRP A 48 0.78 -12.17 -10.12
CA TRP A 48 0.87 -10.99 -9.26
C TRP A 48 2.18 -10.96 -8.48
N ARG A 49 2.64 -12.11 -7.95
CA ARG A 49 3.95 -12.25 -7.28
C ARG A 49 5.13 -11.93 -8.17
N ASP A 50 4.98 -11.89 -9.48
CA ASP A 50 6.02 -11.47 -10.43
C ASP A 50 6.06 -9.94 -10.64
N GLN A 51 4.99 -9.23 -10.26
CA GLN A 51 4.85 -7.79 -10.46
C GLN A 51 5.65 -6.97 -9.46
N LYS A 52 5.72 -7.40 -8.19
CA LYS A 52 6.54 -6.86 -7.09
C LYS A 52 6.30 -5.43 -6.64
N PHE A 53 5.92 -4.53 -7.54
CA PHE A 53 5.81 -3.11 -7.26
C PHE A 53 4.57 -2.52 -7.92
N GLY A 54 3.70 -1.94 -7.10
CA GLY A 54 2.45 -1.34 -7.52
C GLY A 54 2.21 0.00 -6.85
N ILE A 55 1.11 0.65 -7.25
CA ILE A 55 0.67 1.93 -6.72
C ILE A 55 -0.73 1.81 -6.14
N ILE A 56 -0.94 2.35 -4.94
CA ILE A 56 -2.28 2.57 -4.40
C ILE A 56 -2.59 4.06 -4.39
N ILE A 57 -3.75 4.42 -4.91
CA ILE A 57 -4.17 5.81 -5.06
C ILE A 57 -5.38 6.03 -4.16
N HIS A 58 -5.20 6.82 -3.11
CA HIS A 58 -6.29 7.28 -2.24
C HIS A 58 -6.76 8.65 -2.67
N TRP A 59 -7.97 8.70 -3.23
CA TRP A 59 -8.58 9.93 -3.70
C TRP A 59 -10.09 9.93 -3.45
N GLY A 60 -10.60 11.02 -2.90
CA GLY A 60 -11.99 11.17 -2.47
C GLY A 60 -12.25 12.56 -1.88
N LEU A 61 -13.39 12.75 -1.20
CA LEU A 61 -13.81 14.05 -0.66
C LEU A 61 -12.77 14.72 0.24
N TYR A 62 -12.05 13.91 1.01
CA TYR A 62 -10.97 14.34 1.90
C TYR A 62 -9.81 15.08 1.21
N ALA A 63 -9.65 14.93 -0.12
CA ALA A 63 -8.68 15.71 -0.88
C ALA A 63 -9.06 17.20 -0.96
N VAL A 64 -10.34 17.55 -0.83
CA VAL A 64 -10.84 18.94 -0.88
C VAL A 64 -10.31 19.77 0.28
N PRO A 65 -10.50 19.38 1.56
CA PRO A 65 -9.90 20.08 2.69
C PRO A 65 -8.44 19.68 2.95
N GLY A 66 -7.95 18.59 2.33
CA GLY A 66 -6.58 18.12 2.49
C GLY A 66 -6.30 17.51 3.86
N ILE A 67 -7.15 16.57 4.29
CA ILE A 67 -7.10 15.92 5.61
C ILE A 67 -6.87 14.41 5.50
N VAL A 68 -6.63 13.76 6.65
CA VAL A 68 -6.31 12.33 6.78
C VAL A 68 -7.53 11.46 6.42
N GLU A 69 -7.67 11.21 5.11
CA GLU A 69 -8.75 10.49 4.45
C GLU A 69 -10.13 10.76 5.09
N SER A 70 -10.96 9.73 5.25
CA SER A 70 -12.25 9.87 5.93
C SER A 70 -12.19 9.72 7.44
N TRP A 71 -11.01 9.47 8.02
CA TRP A 71 -10.87 9.09 9.43
C TRP A 71 -11.40 10.15 10.39
N THR A 72 -11.44 11.42 9.99
CA THR A 72 -12.03 12.50 10.79
C THR A 72 -13.54 12.34 11.04
N LEU A 73 -14.23 11.48 10.29
CA LEU A 73 -15.61 11.06 10.58
C LEU A 73 -15.72 10.07 11.75
N CYS A 74 -14.66 9.33 12.09
CA CYS A 74 -14.68 8.35 13.18
C CYS A 74 -14.73 9.07 14.53
N SER A 75 -15.72 8.78 15.36
CA SER A 75 -15.91 9.42 16.68
C SER A 75 -14.90 9.00 17.76
N GLU A 76 -14.00 8.07 17.45
CA GLU A 76 -13.00 7.58 18.41
C GLU A 76 -12.02 8.69 18.85
N ASP A 77 -11.70 8.68 20.14
CA ASP A 77 -10.76 9.64 20.76
C ASP A 77 -9.33 9.10 20.66
N VAL A 78 -8.65 9.45 19.56
CA VAL A 78 -7.29 9.03 19.24
C VAL A 78 -6.46 10.22 18.81
N ASP A 79 -5.17 10.22 19.15
CA ASP A 79 -4.25 11.36 18.99
C ASP A 79 -3.87 11.70 17.54
N TRP A 80 -4.11 10.78 16.61
CA TRP A 80 -3.76 10.93 15.19
C TRP A 80 -4.92 11.38 14.30
N ILE A 81 -6.16 11.42 14.82
CA ILE A 81 -7.33 11.99 14.13
C ILE A 81 -7.55 13.42 14.61
N GLY A 82 -7.18 14.39 13.79
CA GLY A 82 -7.48 15.80 14.05
C GLY A 82 -8.91 16.17 13.62
N ARG A 83 -9.75 16.58 14.57
CA ARG A 83 -11.06 17.23 14.31
C ARG A 83 -11.09 18.60 14.96
N ASP A 84 -11.69 19.58 14.28
CA ASP A 84 -11.95 20.90 14.87
C ASP A 84 -12.83 20.78 16.11
N SER A 85 -12.29 21.12 17.28
CA SER A 85 -12.97 21.00 18.56
C SER A 85 -14.06 22.07 18.78
N SER A 86 -14.14 23.07 17.91
CA SER A 86 -15.19 24.09 17.94
C SER A 86 -16.49 23.67 17.22
N ILE A 87 -16.47 22.54 16.49
CA ILE A 87 -17.61 22.04 15.71
C ILE A 87 -18.19 20.81 16.39
N ALA A 88 -19.51 20.82 16.61
CA ALA A 88 -20.23 19.65 17.11
C ALA A 88 -20.10 18.48 16.12
N TYR A 89 -19.97 17.25 16.62
CA TYR A 89 -19.68 16.08 15.78
C TYR A 89 -20.68 15.86 14.63
N ASP A 90 -21.98 16.02 14.89
CA ASP A 90 -22.99 15.86 13.83
C ASP A 90 -22.91 16.98 12.78
N ASP A 91 -22.54 18.20 13.16
CA ASP A 91 -22.32 19.29 12.21
C ASP A 91 -21.03 19.09 11.42
N TYR A 92 -20.00 18.50 12.03
CA TYR A 92 -18.79 18.06 11.34
C TYR A 92 -19.10 16.98 10.28
N LYS A 93 -19.91 15.96 10.61
CA LYS A 93 -20.35 14.94 9.64
C LYS A 93 -21.09 15.57 8.46
N LYS A 94 -22.05 16.46 8.73
CA LYS A 94 -22.79 17.19 7.68
C LYS A 94 -21.83 18.01 6.80
N TRP A 95 -20.92 18.76 7.41
CA TRP A 95 -19.90 19.52 6.68
C TRP A 95 -19.06 18.61 5.77
N TYR A 96 -18.56 17.48 6.30
CA TYR A 96 -17.74 16.54 5.55
C TYR A 96 -18.49 15.96 4.36
N TRP A 97 -19.71 15.42 4.57
CA TRP A 97 -20.48 14.86 3.47
C TRP A 97 -20.88 15.93 2.44
N ASN A 98 -21.08 17.17 2.87
CA ASN A 98 -21.35 18.30 1.98
C ASN A 98 -20.13 18.74 1.14
N LEU A 99 -18.92 18.20 1.38
CA LEU A 99 -17.77 18.39 0.48
C LEU A 99 -18.05 17.86 -0.93
N LYS A 100 -19.03 16.95 -1.11
CA LYS A 100 -19.47 16.52 -2.45
C LYS A 100 -19.93 17.69 -3.33
N GLU A 101 -20.47 18.75 -2.71
CA GLU A 101 -20.97 19.93 -3.42
C GLU A 101 -19.84 20.88 -3.88
N SER A 102 -18.61 20.67 -3.43
CA SER A 102 -17.43 21.46 -3.83
C SER A 102 -16.38 20.64 -4.57
N PHE A 103 -16.47 19.30 -4.55
CA PHE A 103 -15.49 18.45 -5.22
C PHE A 103 -15.68 18.49 -6.74
N ASN A 104 -14.78 19.21 -7.42
CA ASN A 104 -14.84 19.46 -8.86
C ASN A 104 -13.45 19.44 -9.51
N PRO A 105 -12.87 18.25 -9.74
CA PRO A 105 -11.47 18.12 -10.17
C PRO A 105 -11.29 18.45 -11.65
N ARG A 106 -11.24 19.75 -11.98
CA ARG A 106 -11.19 20.24 -13.38
C ARG A 106 -9.90 19.89 -14.12
N GLN A 107 -8.86 19.46 -13.41
CA GLN A 107 -7.57 19.05 -13.98
C GLN A 107 -7.38 17.53 -13.98
N PHE A 108 -8.44 16.76 -13.67
CA PHE A 108 -8.37 15.30 -13.61
C PHE A 108 -7.95 14.71 -14.96
N ASP A 109 -6.73 14.17 -14.98
CA ASP A 109 -6.21 13.37 -16.08
C ASP A 109 -5.53 12.09 -15.56
N PRO A 110 -6.22 10.94 -15.57
CA PRO A 110 -5.65 9.69 -15.09
C PRO A 110 -4.47 9.20 -15.96
N SER A 111 -4.31 9.75 -17.18
CA SER A 111 -3.15 9.48 -18.04
C SER A 111 -1.85 9.97 -17.40
N GLN A 112 -1.88 11.10 -16.67
CA GLN A 112 -0.73 11.57 -15.90
C GLN A 112 -0.31 10.52 -14.87
N TRP A 113 -1.28 9.99 -14.11
CA TRP A 113 -1.01 9.02 -13.04
C TRP A 113 -0.47 7.70 -13.60
N ALA A 114 -1.14 7.17 -14.63
CA ALA A 114 -0.75 5.92 -15.28
C ALA A 114 0.66 6.03 -15.89
N LYS A 115 0.96 7.15 -16.56
CA LYS A 115 2.29 7.40 -17.14
C LYS A 115 3.37 7.47 -16.07
N VAL A 116 3.17 8.25 -15.01
CA VAL A 116 4.16 8.40 -13.95
C VAL A 116 4.41 7.07 -13.23
N ALA A 117 3.35 6.29 -12.96
CA ALA A 117 3.48 4.95 -12.39
C ALA A 117 4.24 3.99 -13.31
N LYS A 118 3.95 3.99 -14.63
CA LYS A 118 4.66 3.18 -15.63
C LYS A 118 6.13 3.55 -15.68
N ASP A 119 6.44 4.84 -15.76
CA ASP A 119 7.81 5.36 -15.78
C ASP A 119 8.56 4.99 -14.50
N ALA A 120 7.87 4.90 -13.36
CA ALA A 120 8.39 4.44 -12.08
C ALA A 120 8.62 2.91 -12.00
N GLY A 121 8.24 2.15 -13.04
CA GLY A 121 8.37 0.69 -13.07
C GLY A 121 7.25 -0.06 -12.32
N MET A 122 6.20 0.61 -11.88
CA MET A 122 5.07 -0.09 -11.26
C MET A 122 4.33 -0.93 -12.30
N ARG A 123 3.68 -2.01 -11.86
CA ARG A 123 3.03 -2.98 -12.76
C ARG A 123 1.59 -3.34 -12.39
N TYR A 124 1.10 -2.81 -11.29
CA TYR A 124 -0.30 -2.93 -10.89
C TYR A 124 -0.75 -1.71 -10.11
N VAL A 125 -2.04 -1.40 -10.20
CA VAL A 125 -2.69 -0.27 -9.53
C VAL A 125 -3.79 -0.77 -8.63
N VAL A 126 -3.96 -0.16 -7.46
CA VAL A 126 -5.12 -0.29 -6.61
C VAL A 126 -5.72 1.11 -6.44
N PHE A 127 -6.94 1.32 -6.93
CA PHE A 127 -7.60 2.63 -6.85
C PHE A 127 -8.76 2.59 -5.85
N THR A 128 -8.84 3.60 -4.97
CA THR A 128 -9.97 3.75 -4.02
C THR A 128 -11.26 4.05 -4.76
N THR A 129 -12.02 3.01 -5.11
CA THR A 129 -13.34 3.15 -5.72
C THR A 129 -14.37 3.69 -4.72
N LYS A 130 -14.20 3.34 -3.43
CA LYS A 130 -14.95 3.89 -2.30
C LYS A 130 -14.13 3.74 -1.02
N HIS A 131 -13.95 4.82 -0.27
CA HIS A 131 -13.32 4.80 1.06
C HIS A 131 -14.37 4.66 2.18
N HIS A 132 -14.00 4.72 3.47
CA HIS A 132 -14.95 4.52 4.57
C HIS A 132 -16.05 5.60 4.62
N ASP A 133 -15.82 6.80 4.07
CA ASP A 133 -16.84 7.87 3.99
C ASP A 133 -18.07 7.48 3.16
N GLY A 134 -17.98 6.42 2.35
CA GLY A 134 -19.05 5.97 1.46
C GLY A 134 -19.10 6.69 0.12
N PHE A 135 -18.23 7.68 -0.14
CA PHE A 135 -18.26 8.43 -1.39
C PHE A 135 -17.72 7.58 -2.53
N ALA A 136 -18.59 7.23 -3.48
CA ALA A 136 -18.20 6.41 -4.62
C ALA A 136 -17.49 7.25 -5.68
N MET A 137 -16.26 6.87 -6.02
CA MET A 137 -15.46 7.42 -7.12
C MET A 137 -15.85 6.80 -8.48
N PHE A 138 -17.07 6.26 -8.59
CA PHE A 138 -17.61 5.59 -9.75
C PHE A 138 -19.13 5.82 -9.82
N ASN A 139 -19.72 5.69 -11.01
CA ASN A 139 -21.15 5.93 -11.23
C ASN A 139 -22.03 4.76 -10.76
N THR A 140 -22.16 4.59 -9.44
CA THR A 140 -23.00 3.56 -8.84
C THR A 140 -24.49 3.87 -8.99
N GLN A 141 -25.32 2.85 -9.17
CA GLN A 141 -26.79 2.99 -9.16
C GLN A 141 -27.39 2.80 -7.76
N GLN A 142 -26.56 2.54 -6.75
CA GLN A 142 -27.02 2.26 -5.38
C GLN A 142 -27.13 3.51 -4.50
N SER A 143 -26.53 4.64 -4.90
CA SER A 143 -26.48 5.87 -4.10
C SER A 143 -26.10 7.10 -4.94
N ASP A 144 -26.74 8.24 -4.66
CA ASP A 144 -26.35 9.55 -5.23
C ASP A 144 -25.14 10.18 -4.51
N PHE A 145 -24.59 9.52 -3.49
CA PHE A 145 -23.36 9.94 -2.82
C PHE A 145 -22.13 9.46 -3.60
N SER A 146 -21.94 10.03 -4.80
CA SER A 146 -20.85 9.67 -5.71
C SER A 146 -20.37 10.86 -6.54
N ILE A 147 -19.15 10.74 -7.10
CA ILE A 147 -18.54 11.76 -7.95
C ILE A 147 -19.34 12.03 -9.23
N ALA A 148 -20.14 11.07 -9.66
CA ALA A 148 -21.04 11.20 -10.81
C ALA A 148 -22.30 12.02 -10.52
N HIS A 149 -22.58 12.35 -9.25
CA HIS A 149 -23.78 13.05 -8.79
C HIS A 149 -23.42 14.33 -8.00
N GLY A 150 -22.63 15.20 -8.63
CA GLY A 150 -22.16 16.47 -8.06
C GLY A 150 -21.62 17.45 -9.11
N PRO A 151 -20.83 18.46 -8.72
CA PRO A 151 -20.31 19.50 -9.63
C PRO A 151 -19.45 19.00 -10.80
N PHE A 152 -18.98 17.75 -10.75
CA PHE A 152 -18.18 17.09 -11.78
C PHE A 152 -19.02 16.20 -12.72
N ALA A 153 -20.32 16.05 -12.50
CA ALA A 153 -21.20 15.12 -13.22
C ALA A 153 -21.19 15.30 -14.75
N ASP A 154 -21.13 16.55 -15.22
CA ASP A 154 -21.12 16.86 -16.67
C ASP A 154 -19.75 16.68 -17.33
N HIS A 155 -18.71 16.36 -16.56
CA HIS A 155 -17.39 16.13 -17.13
C HIS A 155 -17.38 14.80 -17.91
N PRO A 156 -16.74 14.72 -19.10
CA PRO A 156 -16.69 13.47 -19.88
C PRO A 156 -15.98 12.31 -19.15
N LYS A 157 -15.23 12.64 -18.10
CA LYS A 157 -14.57 11.68 -17.20
C LYS A 157 -15.20 11.58 -15.80
N ALA A 158 -16.49 11.93 -15.65
CA ALA A 158 -17.19 11.92 -14.36
C ALA A 158 -17.21 10.54 -13.69
N ASP A 159 -17.28 9.45 -14.46
CA ASP A 159 -17.07 8.09 -13.95
C ASP A 159 -15.58 7.82 -13.71
N VAL A 160 -15.03 8.40 -12.64
CA VAL A 160 -13.59 8.47 -12.38
C VAL A 160 -12.92 7.10 -12.39
N ALA A 161 -13.45 6.11 -11.65
CA ALA A 161 -12.84 4.79 -11.56
C ALA A 161 -12.70 4.12 -12.94
N LYS A 162 -13.70 4.29 -13.82
CA LYS A 162 -13.64 3.78 -15.19
C LYS A 162 -12.45 4.36 -15.93
N HIS A 163 -12.30 5.68 -15.93
CA HIS A 163 -11.21 6.35 -16.64
C HIS A 163 -9.83 6.11 -16.02
N VAL A 164 -9.75 5.93 -14.69
CA VAL A 164 -8.52 5.48 -14.02
C VAL A 164 -8.13 4.08 -14.50
N PHE A 165 -9.05 3.11 -14.42
CA PHE A 165 -8.77 1.74 -14.83
C PHE A 165 -8.44 1.63 -16.32
N GLU A 166 -9.11 2.38 -17.19
CA GLU A 166 -8.79 2.45 -18.61
C GLU A 166 -7.37 2.98 -18.85
N ALA A 167 -6.99 4.10 -18.22
CA ALA A 167 -5.65 4.69 -18.39
C ALA A 167 -4.53 3.76 -17.93
N PHE A 168 -4.70 3.08 -16.79
CA PHE A 168 -3.71 2.13 -16.29
C PHE A 168 -3.66 0.85 -17.14
N ARG A 169 -4.80 0.35 -17.61
CA ARG A 169 -4.87 -0.82 -18.48
C ARG A 169 -4.18 -0.58 -19.82
N GLN A 170 -4.27 0.63 -20.37
CA GLN A 170 -3.53 1.05 -21.57
C GLN A 170 -2.00 1.06 -21.36
N GLN A 171 -1.52 1.02 -20.11
CA GLN A 171 -0.11 0.91 -19.74
C GLN A 171 0.29 -0.52 -19.32
N ASP A 172 -0.56 -1.52 -19.58
CA ASP A 172 -0.39 -2.94 -19.23
C ASP A 172 -0.33 -3.23 -17.72
N PHE A 173 -1.04 -2.43 -16.90
CA PHE A 173 -1.14 -2.69 -15.47
C PHE A 173 -2.17 -3.79 -15.17
N MET A 174 -1.89 -4.61 -14.16
CA MET A 174 -2.96 -5.31 -13.46
C MET A 174 -3.84 -4.30 -12.70
N ILE A 175 -5.15 -4.50 -12.73
CA ILE A 175 -6.11 -3.54 -12.20
C ILE A 175 -6.70 -4.02 -10.88
N GLY A 176 -6.62 -3.18 -9.85
CA GLY A 176 -7.17 -3.42 -8.53
C GLY A 176 -8.21 -2.38 -8.13
N ALA A 177 -9.36 -2.85 -7.66
CA ALA A 177 -10.39 -2.03 -7.05
C ALA A 177 -10.24 -2.10 -5.53
N TYR A 178 -9.77 -1.01 -4.90
CA TYR A 178 -9.95 -0.84 -3.47
C TYR A 178 -11.41 -0.53 -3.20
N PHE A 179 -12.00 -1.22 -2.23
CA PHE A 179 -13.35 -0.97 -1.78
C PHE A 179 -13.44 -1.13 -0.27
N SER A 180 -13.98 -0.10 0.38
CA SER A 180 -14.20 -0.13 1.81
C SER A 180 -15.43 -0.96 2.19
N LYS A 181 -15.26 -1.96 3.06
CA LYS A 181 -16.38 -2.69 3.65
C LYS A 181 -17.28 -1.82 4.53
N PRO A 182 -16.78 -0.99 5.47
CA PRO A 182 -17.60 -0.03 6.17
C PRO A 182 -18.03 1.09 5.23
N ASP A 183 -19.24 1.61 5.46
CA ASP A 183 -19.76 2.76 4.73
C ASP A 183 -20.42 3.71 5.71
N TRP A 184 -19.72 4.78 6.05
CA TRP A 184 -20.14 5.73 7.07
C TRP A 184 -21.24 6.69 6.61
N HIS A 185 -21.55 6.74 5.31
CA HIS A 185 -22.68 7.51 4.80
C HIS A 185 -23.96 6.66 4.64
N SER A 186 -23.84 5.35 4.39
CA SER A 186 -24.99 4.46 4.25
C SER A 186 -25.81 4.37 5.53
N GLU A 187 -27.10 4.72 5.45
CA GLU A 187 -28.04 4.55 6.58
C GLU A 187 -28.27 3.08 6.96
N PHE A 188 -27.86 2.12 6.11
CA PHE A 188 -27.88 0.70 6.45
C PHE A 188 -26.72 0.30 7.37
N TYR A 189 -25.70 1.16 7.53
CA TYR A 189 -24.54 0.93 8.40
C TYR A 189 -24.51 1.92 9.58
N TRP A 190 -24.52 3.23 9.30
CA TRP A 190 -24.72 4.27 10.30
C TRP A 190 -26.15 4.80 10.21
N TRP A 191 -27.06 4.11 10.90
CA TRP A 191 -28.48 4.47 10.91
C TRP A 191 -28.70 5.75 11.74
N PRO A 192 -29.29 6.84 11.19
CA PRO A 192 -29.56 8.08 11.93
C PRO A 192 -30.35 7.93 13.24
N LYS A 193 -31.02 6.78 13.44
CA LYS A 193 -31.71 6.45 14.69
C LYS A 193 -30.77 6.34 15.91
N TYR A 194 -29.50 6.00 15.69
CA TYR A 194 -28.53 5.74 16.76
C TYR A 194 -27.31 6.65 16.65
N ALA A 195 -26.72 6.98 17.79
CA ALA A 195 -25.46 7.72 17.83
C ALA A 195 -24.33 6.89 17.21
N THR A 196 -23.38 7.56 16.55
CA THR A 196 -22.17 6.93 16.03
C THR A 196 -21.15 6.84 17.16
N ALA A 197 -21.01 5.66 17.77
CA ALA A 197 -20.11 5.48 18.90
C ALA A 197 -18.66 5.26 18.48
N ASP A 198 -18.43 4.53 17.39
CA ASP A 198 -17.12 4.16 16.87
C ASP A 198 -17.20 3.82 15.36
N ARG A 199 -16.13 3.24 14.80
CA ARG A 199 -16.02 2.88 13.36
C ARG A 199 -16.94 1.73 12.88
N ASN A 200 -17.63 1.02 13.77
CA ASN A 200 -18.50 -0.11 13.45
C ASN A 200 -19.92 0.33 13.04
N VAL A 201 -20.74 -0.64 12.65
CA VAL A 201 -22.20 -0.45 12.56
C VAL A 201 -22.75 0.09 13.88
N ASN A 202 -23.64 1.08 13.83
CA ASN A 202 -24.07 1.80 15.05
C ASN A 202 -25.32 1.19 15.73
N TYR A 203 -25.73 0.00 15.32
CA TYR A 203 -26.87 -0.73 15.89
C TYR A 203 -26.55 -2.22 16.06
N ASP A 204 -27.29 -2.91 16.92
CA ASP A 204 -27.15 -4.36 17.08
C ASP A 204 -27.80 -5.10 15.89
N ILE A 205 -26.96 -5.74 15.06
CA ILE A 205 -27.40 -6.51 13.89
C ILE A 205 -28.38 -7.63 14.28
N ARG A 206 -28.26 -8.21 15.48
CA ARG A 206 -29.12 -9.31 15.94
C ARG A 206 -30.56 -8.85 16.19
N LEU A 207 -30.73 -7.57 16.52
CA LEU A 207 -32.05 -6.93 16.70
C LEU A 207 -32.62 -6.41 15.38
N HIS A 208 -31.76 -6.05 14.42
CA HIS A 208 -32.15 -5.48 13.13
C HIS A 208 -31.52 -6.21 11.93
N PRO A 209 -31.68 -7.55 11.82
CA PRO A 209 -31.00 -8.34 10.79
C PRO A 209 -31.43 -7.96 9.37
N TRP A 210 -32.68 -7.49 9.22
CA TRP A 210 -33.24 -6.99 7.96
C TRP A 210 -32.52 -5.74 7.42
N ARG A 211 -31.98 -4.89 8.31
CA ARG A 211 -31.22 -3.69 7.91
C ARG A 211 -29.80 -4.07 7.50
N TRP A 212 -29.16 -4.98 8.24
CA TRP A 212 -27.87 -5.51 7.83
C TRP A 212 -27.96 -6.27 6.49
N GLN A 213 -29.06 -6.99 6.25
CA GLN A 213 -29.30 -7.62 4.95
C GLN A 213 -29.35 -6.59 3.81
N GLN A 214 -30.01 -5.45 3.99
CA GLN A 214 -29.97 -4.34 3.02
C GLN A 214 -28.54 -3.80 2.82
N PHE A 215 -27.73 -3.70 3.87
CA PHE A 215 -26.33 -3.31 3.73
C PHE A 215 -25.51 -4.33 2.91
N LYS A 216 -25.73 -5.62 3.12
CA LYS A 216 -25.10 -6.69 2.32
C LYS A 216 -25.52 -6.60 0.85
N ASP A 217 -26.81 -6.41 0.57
CA ASP A 217 -27.31 -6.29 -0.80
C ASP A 217 -26.80 -5.01 -1.49
N PHE A 218 -26.79 -3.88 -0.78
CA PHE A 218 -26.18 -2.63 -1.23
C PHE A 218 -24.70 -2.83 -1.61
N THR A 219 -23.91 -3.42 -0.70
CA THR A 219 -22.48 -3.70 -0.93
C THR A 219 -22.27 -4.67 -2.09
N PHE A 220 -23.05 -5.75 -2.16
CA PHE A 220 -22.98 -6.74 -3.24
C PHE A 220 -23.28 -6.10 -4.60
N ASN A 221 -24.31 -5.24 -4.69
CA ASN A 221 -24.68 -4.60 -5.94
C ASN A 221 -23.60 -3.61 -6.42
N GLN A 222 -23.00 -2.82 -5.53
CA GLN A 222 -21.88 -1.94 -5.86
C GLN A 222 -20.66 -2.72 -6.37
N LEU A 223 -20.29 -3.80 -5.68
CA LEU A 223 -19.21 -4.68 -6.13
C LEU A 223 -19.56 -5.35 -7.47
N SER A 224 -20.82 -5.74 -7.67
CA SER A 224 -21.29 -6.29 -8.95
C SER A 224 -21.15 -5.28 -10.08
N GLU A 225 -21.52 -4.01 -9.88
CA GLU A 225 -21.31 -2.94 -10.86
C GLU A 225 -19.82 -2.84 -11.25
N LEU A 226 -18.92 -2.80 -10.27
CA LEU A 226 -17.46 -2.79 -10.50
C LEU A 226 -16.98 -4.02 -11.30
N MET A 227 -17.46 -5.21 -10.95
CA MET A 227 -17.03 -6.46 -11.61
C MET A 227 -17.57 -6.62 -13.03
N HIS A 228 -18.70 -6.00 -13.39
CA HIS A 228 -19.32 -6.17 -14.71
C HIS A 228 -19.03 -5.01 -15.68
N ASN A 229 -18.94 -3.77 -15.16
CA ASN A 229 -19.01 -2.58 -16.01
C ASN A 229 -17.66 -1.87 -16.22
N TYR A 230 -16.61 -2.25 -15.47
CA TYR A 230 -15.34 -1.51 -15.40
C TYR A 230 -14.16 -2.22 -16.11
N GLY A 231 -14.48 -3.18 -16.98
CA GLY A 231 -13.51 -3.99 -17.72
C GLY A 231 -12.87 -5.09 -16.86
N ALA A 232 -11.70 -5.58 -17.26
CA ALA A 232 -10.98 -6.59 -16.49
C ALA A 232 -10.48 -6.00 -15.16
N ILE A 233 -10.77 -6.70 -14.06
CA ILE A 233 -10.30 -6.42 -12.70
C ILE A 233 -9.55 -7.65 -12.18
N ASP A 234 -8.29 -7.46 -11.78
CA ASP A 234 -7.40 -8.53 -11.31
C ASP A 234 -7.42 -8.69 -9.79
N ILE A 235 -7.70 -7.61 -9.06
CA ILE A 235 -7.65 -7.57 -7.60
C ILE A 235 -8.90 -6.87 -7.05
N LEU A 236 -9.64 -7.55 -6.19
CA LEU A 236 -10.62 -6.93 -5.30
C LEU A 236 -9.95 -6.73 -3.93
N TRP A 237 -9.57 -5.50 -3.63
CA TRP A 237 -8.82 -5.13 -2.44
C TRP A 237 -9.77 -4.54 -1.40
N LEU A 238 -10.12 -5.31 -0.37
CA LEU A 238 -11.16 -4.94 0.60
C LEU A 238 -10.53 -4.41 1.88
N ASP A 239 -10.94 -3.21 2.27
CA ASP A 239 -10.50 -2.60 3.53
C ASP A 239 -11.58 -2.62 4.61
N GLY A 240 -11.20 -2.27 5.83
CA GLY A 240 -12.08 -2.28 6.99
C GLY A 240 -12.15 -3.65 7.64
N GLY A 241 -11.00 -4.23 7.98
CA GLY A 241 -10.86 -5.56 8.57
C GLY A 241 -11.64 -5.80 9.87
N TRP A 242 -12.21 -4.76 10.49
CA TRP A 242 -13.14 -4.87 11.63
C TRP A 242 -14.57 -5.27 11.21
N VAL A 243 -14.96 -5.03 9.96
CA VAL A 243 -16.21 -5.54 9.36
C VAL A 243 -15.97 -6.98 8.93
N ARG A 244 -16.19 -7.91 9.86
CA ARG A 244 -15.76 -9.32 9.74
C ARG A 244 -16.71 -10.32 10.39
N PRO A 245 -16.62 -11.62 10.06
CA PRO A 245 -17.27 -12.67 10.82
C PRO A 245 -16.71 -12.77 12.24
N LEU A 246 -17.57 -12.95 13.24
CA LEU A 246 -17.17 -12.96 14.65
C LEU A 246 -16.19 -14.10 14.98
N GLU A 247 -16.36 -15.26 14.34
CA GLU A 247 -15.53 -16.45 14.48
C GLU A 247 -14.08 -16.25 14.03
N THR A 248 -13.80 -15.19 13.27
CA THR A 248 -12.43 -14.85 12.84
C THR A 248 -11.71 -13.92 13.83
N VAL A 249 -12.36 -13.49 14.91
CA VAL A 249 -11.76 -12.62 15.93
C VAL A 249 -10.89 -13.45 16.87
N ASN A 250 -9.57 -13.29 16.76
CA ASN A 250 -8.56 -13.94 17.59
C ASN A 250 -7.77 -12.88 18.41
N ASP A 251 -6.74 -13.31 19.14
CA ASP A 251 -5.91 -12.41 19.97
C ASP A 251 -5.15 -11.36 19.14
N GLU A 252 -4.74 -11.69 17.91
CA GLU A 252 -4.12 -10.74 16.97
C GLU A 252 -5.07 -9.58 16.66
N VAL A 253 -6.33 -9.89 16.34
CA VAL A 253 -7.38 -8.90 16.05
C VAL A 253 -7.69 -8.05 17.27
N ARG A 254 -7.75 -8.65 18.47
CA ARG A 254 -7.98 -7.92 19.72
C ARG A 254 -6.83 -6.98 20.07
N ALA A 255 -5.60 -7.34 19.69
CA ALA A 255 -4.42 -6.53 19.95
C ALA A 255 -4.37 -5.24 19.10
N TRP A 256 -5.22 -5.09 18.07
CA TRP A 256 -5.30 -3.85 17.29
C TRP A 256 -5.84 -2.66 18.09
N GLY A 257 -6.49 -2.91 19.23
CA GLY A 257 -7.13 -1.86 20.05
C GLY A 257 -8.45 -1.33 19.46
N ALA A 258 -8.77 -1.64 18.20
CA ALA A 258 -10.07 -1.34 17.61
C ALA A 258 -11.17 -2.17 18.27
N ARG A 259 -12.27 -1.52 18.67
CA ARG A 259 -13.43 -2.21 19.23
C ARG A 259 -14.06 -3.11 18.17
N ILE A 260 -14.28 -4.38 18.51
CA ILE A 260 -15.06 -5.33 17.71
C ILE A 260 -16.36 -5.66 18.45
N PRO A 261 -17.54 -5.45 17.86
CA PRO A 261 -18.81 -5.81 18.47
C PRO A 261 -18.90 -7.32 18.75
N PRO A 262 -19.66 -7.75 19.78
CA PRO A 262 -19.85 -9.16 20.12
C PRO A 262 -20.85 -9.88 19.18
N PHE A 263 -20.85 -9.52 17.89
CA PHE A 263 -21.70 -10.09 16.85
C PHE A 263 -21.00 -9.96 15.48
N SER A 264 -21.41 -10.81 14.53
CA SER A 264 -20.83 -10.86 13.19
C SER A 264 -21.25 -9.64 12.36
N GLN A 265 -20.28 -9.01 11.68
CA GLN A 265 -20.47 -7.95 10.69
C GLN A 265 -20.05 -8.45 9.29
N HIS A 266 -20.28 -9.73 8.98
CA HIS A 266 -19.91 -10.28 7.68
C HIS A 266 -20.76 -9.68 6.54
N ILE A 267 -20.13 -9.45 5.39
CA ILE A 267 -20.77 -8.93 4.17
C ILE A 267 -21.10 -10.02 3.13
N ASP A 268 -21.10 -11.29 3.54
CA ASP A 268 -21.31 -12.45 2.66
C ASP A 268 -20.26 -12.56 1.54
N MET A 269 -19.00 -12.66 1.96
CA MET A 269 -17.87 -12.88 1.05
C MET A 269 -18.03 -14.09 0.12
N PRO A 270 -18.61 -15.24 0.52
CA PRO A 270 -18.89 -16.33 -0.43
C PRO A 270 -19.76 -15.91 -1.61
N ARG A 271 -20.85 -15.16 -1.37
CA ARG A 271 -21.72 -14.65 -2.43
C ARG A 271 -21.00 -13.65 -3.33
N ILE A 272 -20.25 -12.71 -2.75
CA ILE A 272 -19.43 -11.74 -3.50
C ILE A 272 -18.39 -12.48 -4.35
N ALA A 273 -17.70 -13.46 -3.77
CA ALA A 273 -16.64 -14.19 -4.42
C ALA A 273 -17.14 -15.01 -5.60
N GLN A 274 -18.28 -15.68 -5.43
CA GLN A 274 -18.94 -16.43 -6.50
C GLN A 274 -19.33 -15.51 -7.66
N MET A 275 -19.93 -14.36 -7.37
CA MET A 275 -20.28 -13.37 -8.39
C MET A 275 -19.04 -12.86 -9.13
N ALA A 276 -18.03 -12.40 -8.39
CA ALA A 276 -16.83 -11.82 -8.98
C ALA A 276 -16.09 -12.84 -9.85
N ARG A 277 -15.87 -14.08 -9.37
CA ARG A 277 -15.15 -15.11 -10.14
C ARG A 277 -15.90 -15.61 -11.37
N LYS A 278 -17.23 -15.48 -11.41
CA LYS A 278 -18.04 -15.82 -12.59
C LYS A 278 -17.74 -14.90 -13.77
N VAL A 279 -17.44 -13.62 -13.52
CA VAL A 279 -17.21 -12.61 -14.57
C VAL A 279 -15.76 -12.12 -14.65
N GLN A 280 -14.97 -12.29 -13.59
CA GLN A 280 -13.55 -11.97 -13.49
C GLN A 280 -12.78 -13.23 -13.07
N SER A 281 -12.52 -14.12 -14.03
CA SER A 281 -11.91 -15.43 -13.75
C SER A 281 -10.55 -15.31 -13.07
N GLY A 282 -10.40 -15.98 -11.92
CA GLY A 282 -9.16 -15.99 -11.15
C GLY A 282 -8.83 -14.67 -10.43
N ILE A 283 -9.77 -13.73 -10.31
CA ILE A 283 -9.60 -12.50 -9.53
C ILE A 283 -9.06 -12.80 -8.13
N LEU A 284 -8.07 -12.02 -7.69
CA LEU A 284 -7.55 -12.07 -6.33
C LEU A 284 -8.47 -11.32 -5.40
N MET A 285 -8.81 -11.93 -4.28
CA MET A 285 -9.49 -11.24 -3.19
C MET A 285 -8.49 -10.96 -2.08
N VAL A 286 -8.59 -9.78 -1.52
CA VAL A 286 -7.80 -9.33 -0.38
C VAL A 286 -8.78 -8.86 0.69
N ASP A 287 -9.47 -9.80 1.32
CA ASP A 287 -10.29 -9.54 2.52
C ASP A 287 -9.36 -9.36 3.72
N ARG A 288 -8.69 -8.22 3.67
CA ARG A 288 -7.53 -7.87 4.47
C ARG A 288 -7.78 -8.12 5.96
N THR A 289 -6.83 -8.83 6.58
CA THR A 289 -6.75 -9.14 8.01
C THR A 289 -7.94 -9.93 8.58
N VAL A 290 -8.83 -10.44 7.73
CA VAL A 290 -9.96 -11.29 8.13
C VAL A 290 -9.56 -12.76 8.30
N HIS A 291 -8.47 -13.18 7.64
CA HIS A 291 -8.05 -14.57 7.47
C HIS A 291 -9.00 -15.39 6.58
N GLY A 292 -8.53 -16.55 6.13
CA GLY A 292 -9.32 -17.52 5.39
C GLY A 292 -9.22 -17.39 3.86
N ALA A 293 -10.17 -18.01 3.16
CA ALA A 293 -10.09 -18.26 1.71
C ALA A 293 -10.13 -17.00 0.82
N TYR A 294 -10.46 -15.84 1.38
CA TYR A 294 -10.58 -14.57 0.66
C TYR A 294 -9.44 -13.58 0.97
N GLU A 295 -8.45 -13.97 1.78
CA GLU A 295 -7.19 -13.24 1.96
C GLU A 295 -6.11 -13.91 1.10
N ASN A 296 -6.18 -13.73 -0.22
CA ASN A 296 -5.30 -14.44 -1.17
C ASN A 296 -3.84 -14.00 -1.10
N TYR A 297 -3.56 -12.87 -0.44
CA TYR A 297 -2.25 -12.50 0.06
C TYR A 297 -2.43 -11.62 1.30
N GLN A 298 -1.44 -11.66 2.19
CA GLN A 298 -1.48 -10.91 3.46
C GLN A 298 -0.97 -9.48 3.27
N THR A 299 -1.36 -8.55 4.13
CA THR A 299 -1.07 -7.11 3.95
C THR A 299 -0.53 -6.44 5.22
N PRO A 300 0.76 -6.62 5.58
CA PRO A 300 1.40 -5.84 6.65
C PRO A 300 1.40 -4.34 6.29
N GLU A 301 0.51 -3.57 6.91
CA GLU A 301 0.45 -2.12 6.68
C GLU A 301 1.71 -1.44 7.19
N GLN A 302 2.24 -0.45 6.47
CA GLN A 302 3.30 0.47 6.93
C GLN A 302 4.54 -0.22 7.54
N SER A 303 4.70 -1.51 7.29
CA SER A 303 5.65 -2.37 7.98
C SER A 303 6.12 -3.46 7.05
N ILE A 304 7.33 -3.95 7.30
CA ILE A 304 7.93 -5.08 6.60
C ILE A 304 8.09 -6.19 7.63
N PRO A 305 7.68 -7.43 7.33
CA PRO A 305 7.91 -8.56 8.22
C PRO A 305 9.39 -8.67 8.62
N LYS A 306 9.66 -8.98 9.89
CA LYS A 306 11.05 -9.07 10.39
C LYS A 306 11.83 -10.19 9.70
N VAL A 307 11.16 -11.32 9.46
CA VAL A 307 11.69 -12.51 8.79
C VAL A 307 11.02 -12.69 7.43
N LYS A 308 11.64 -13.49 6.55
CA LYS A 308 11.01 -13.87 5.28
C LYS A 308 9.70 -14.62 5.54
N SER A 309 8.74 -14.47 4.63
CA SER A 309 7.50 -15.25 4.64
C SER A 309 7.44 -16.12 3.39
N ASP A 310 7.01 -17.38 3.56
CA ASP A 310 6.76 -18.30 2.45
C ASP A 310 5.38 -18.08 1.82
N TYR A 311 4.51 -17.31 2.49
CA TYR A 311 3.19 -16.95 1.99
C TYR A 311 3.25 -15.66 1.15
N PRO A 312 2.35 -15.48 0.17
CA PRO A 312 2.24 -14.23 -0.57
C PRO A 312 1.81 -13.08 0.35
N TRP A 313 2.52 -11.96 0.29
CA TRP A 313 2.19 -10.77 1.07
C TRP A 313 2.55 -9.47 0.34
N GLU A 314 1.89 -8.38 0.71
CA GLU A 314 2.01 -7.05 0.14
C GLU A 314 2.15 -6.00 1.25
N SER A 315 3.29 -5.33 1.35
CA SER A 315 3.38 -4.15 2.20
C SER A 315 2.78 -2.97 1.46
N CYS A 316 1.68 -2.44 1.97
CA CYS A 316 1.19 -1.13 1.56
C CYS A 316 1.86 -0.06 2.43
N ILE A 317 2.57 0.87 1.81
CA ILE A 317 3.36 1.91 2.49
C ILE A 317 3.13 3.23 1.77
N THR A 318 2.82 4.30 2.51
CA THR A 318 2.62 5.64 1.93
C THR A 318 3.93 6.23 1.42
N LEU A 319 3.88 7.05 0.36
CA LEU A 319 5.01 7.89 -0.03
C LEU A 319 5.18 9.06 0.95
N GLY A 320 4.07 9.69 1.33
CA GLY A 320 3.98 10.71 2.38
C GLY A 320 3.85 10.11 3.79
N ASN A 321 3.26 10.86 4.71
CA ASN A 321 2.76 10.33 5.97
C ASN A 321 1.29 9.87 5.84
N ALA A 322 0.49 10.55 5.01
CA ALA A 322 -0.90 10.18 4.73
C ALA A 322 -1.04 9.31 3.47
N TRP A 323 -2.19 8.65 3.32
CA TRP A 323 -2.53 7.89 2.12
C TRP A 323 -3.05 8.82 1.01
N GLY A 324 -3.95 9.72 1.37
CA GLY A 324 -4.52 10.76 0.54
C GLY A 324 -3.73 12.06 0.59
N TYR A 325 -4.27 13.10 -0.05
CA TYR A 325 -3.65 14.42 -0.10
C TYR A 325 -3.74 15.14 1.26
N VAL A 326 -2.58 15.50 1.80
CA VAL A 326 -2.43 16.45 2.91
C VAL A 326 -1.45 17.56 2.47
N PRO A 327 -1.80 18.85 2.64
CA PRO A 327 -0.90 19.95 2.30
C PRO A 327 0.40 19.88 3.09
N ASN A 328 1.53 20.14 2.42
CA ASN A 328 2.88 20.14 3.01
C ASN A 328 3.30 18.82 3.69
N ASP A 329 2.74 17.69 3.25
CA ASP A 329 3.13 16.38 3.74
C ASP A 329 4.64 16.10 3.54
N GLN A 330 5.19 15.23 4.37
CA GLN A 330 6.61 14.86 4.34
C GLN A 330 6.78 13.56 3.56
N PHE A 331 7.43 13.67 2.41
CA PHE A 331 7.64 12.54 1.51
C PHE A 331 8.95 11.82 1.77
N LYS A 332 8.90 10.49 1.77
CA LYS A 332 10.08 9.63 1.77
C LYS A 332 10.96 9.94 0.55
N SER A 333 12.28 9.86 0.72
CA SER A 333 13.21 9.98 -0.42
C SER A 333 13.07 8.79 -1.36
N SER A 334 13.45 8.97 -2.63
CA SER A 334 13.48 7.89 -3.61
C SER A 334 14.40 6.76 -3.18
N THR A 335 15.51 7.09 -2.53
CA THR A 335 16.44 6.13 -1.91
C THR A 335 15.71 5.26 -0.87
N LYS A 336 14.95 5.88 0.03
CA LYS A 336 14.21 5.15 1.07
C LYS A 336 13.16 4.22 0.46
N VAL A 337 12.47 4.64 -0.61
CA VAL A 337 11.50 3.77 -1.31
C VAL A 337 12.20 2.61 -2.02
N ILE A 338 13.33 2.84 -2.69
CA ILE A 338 14.13 1.78 -3.33
C ILE A 338 14.62 0.77 -2.28
N HIS A 339 15.12 1.25 -1.14
CA HIS A 339 15.54 0.40 -0.02
C HIS A 339 14.40 -0.45 0.53
N THR A 340 13.21 0.14 0.66
CA THR A 340 11.99 -0.54 1.07
C THR A 340 11.61 -1.63 0.07
N LEU A 341 11.62 -1.31 -1.23
CA LEU A 341 11.33 -2.27 -2.30
C LEU A 341 12.29 -3.46 -2.29
N ILE A 342 13.60 -3.20 -2.16
CA ILE A 342 14.63 -4.24 -2.09
C ILE A 342 14.35 -5.21 -0.95
N GLU A 343 14.13 -4.67 0.26
CA GLU A 343 13.89 -5.48 1.45
C GLU A 343 12.59 -6.29 1.34
N VAL A 344 11.51 -5.67 0.86
CA VAL A 344 10.22 -6.32 0.65
C VAL A 344 10.35 -7.51 -0.31
N VAL A 345 11.01 -7.30 -1.45
CA VAL A 345 11.16 -8.34 -2.47
C VAL A 345 12.07 -9.47 -2.01
N ALA A 346 13.17 -9.15 -1.31
CA ALA A 346 14.07 -10.16 -0.74
C ALA A 346 13.39 -11.03 0.32
N LYS A 347 12.40 -10.49 1.04
CA LYS A 347 11.57 -11.21 2.02
C LYS A 347 10.30 -11.84 1.41
N GLY A 348 10.14 -11.76 0.09
CA GLY A 348 9.13 -12.51 -0.67
C GLY A 348 7.84 -11.75 -0.98
N GLY A 349 7.75 -10.48 -0.59
CA GLY A 349 6.56 -9.67 -0.77
C GLY A 349 6.53 -8.84 -2.05
N SER A 350 5.44 -8.09 -2.17
CA SER A 350 5.27 -6.98 -3.10
C SER A 350 5.15 -5.66 -2.32
N LEU A 351 5.63 -4.56 -2.88
CA LEU A 351 5.43 -3.22 -2.35
C LEU A 351 4.28 -2.55 -3.10
N LEU A 352 3.31 -2.02 -2.36
CA LEU A 352 2.22 -1.21 -2.86
C LEU A 352 2.40 0.22 -2.31
N LEU A 353 2.93 1.13 -3.13
CA LEU A 353 3.27 2.48 -2.69
C LEU A 353 2.06 3.42 -2.78
N GLY A 354 1.70 4.04 -1.65
CA GLY A 354 0.55 4.93 -1.54
C GLY A 354 0.83 6.36 -1.98
N VAL A 355 -0.06 6.91 -2.81
CA VAL A 355 -0.05 8.32 -3.24
C VAL A 355 -1.45 8.93 -3.16
N GLY A 356 -1.50 10.25 -2.98
CA GLY A 356 -2.74 11.02 -2.89
C GLY A 356 -2.72 12.19 -3.88
N PRO A 357 -3.54 12.13 -4.96
CA PRO A 357 -3.80 13.28 -5.82
C PRO A 357 -4.54 14.39 -5.06
N ASP A 358 -4.30 15.65 -5.43
CA ASP A 358 -4.99 16.79 -4.86
C ASP A 358 -6.47 16.89 -5.31
N ALA A 359 -7.20 17.86 -4.76
CA ALA A 359 -8.61 18.09 -5.11
C ALA A 359 -8.87 18.39 -6.59
N GLN A 360 -7.84 18.78 -7.37
CA GLN A 360 -7.94 19.06 -8.79
C GLN A 360 -7.67 17.82 -9.66
N GLY A 361 -7.20 16.72 -9.05
CA GLY A 361 -6.90 15.46 -9.73
C GLY A 361 -5.47 15.36 -10.22
N LEU A 362 -4.53 16.11 -9.64
CA LEU A 362 -3.10 16.05 -9.98
C LEU A 362 -2.27 15.37 -8.90
N LEU A 363 -1.28 14.59 -9.32
CA LEU A 363 -0.20 14.20 -8.41
C LEU A 363 0.72 15.41 -8.18
N GLN A 364 1.10 15.64 -6.92
CA GLN A 364 1.99 16.74 -6.57
C GLN A 364 3.36 16.57 -7.25
N THR A 365 3.99 17.68 -7.67
CA THR A 365 5.28 17.68 -8.35
C THR A 365 6.34 16.84 -7.64
N ILE A 366 6.39 16.91 -6.31
CA ILE A 366 7.33 16.12 -5.51
C ILE A 366 7.07 14.62 -5.61
N GLN A 367 5.80 14.18 -5.63
CA GLN A 367 5.44 12.78 -5.82
C GLN A 367 5.90 12.30 -7.20
N VAL A 368 5.67 13.10 -8.25
CA VAL A 368 6.12 12.81 -9.61
C VAL A 368 7.65 12.69 -9.69
N GLN A 369 8.38 13.63 -9.08
CA GLN A 369 9.85 13.60 -9.04
C GLN A 369 10.39 12.33 -8.38
N ARG A 370 9.83 11.95 -7.21
CA ARG A 370 10.23 10.73 -6.50
C ARG A 370 10.00 9.48 -7.35
N LEU A 371 8.82 9.37 -7.96
CA LEU A 371 8.47 8.25 -8.84
C LEU A 371 9.39 8.15 -10.07
N GLN A 372 9.75 9.28 -10.68
CA GLN A 372 10.71 9.31 -11.80
C GLN A 372 12.12 8.88 -11.38
N GLU A 373 12.59 9.30 -10.21
CA GLU A 373 13.89 8.88 -9.65
C GLU A 373 13.94 7.38 -9.37
N ILE A 374 12.87 6.82 -8.79
CA ILE A 374 12.70 5.38 -8.58
C ILE A 374 12.73 4.63 -9.93
N GLY A 375 11.99 5.14 -10.92
CA GLY A 375 11.94 4.59 -12.28
C GLY A 375 13.30 4.52 -12.97
N LYS A 376 14.13 5.57 -12.83
CA LYS A 376 15.51 5.60 -13.36
C LYS A 376 16.35 4.45 -12.81
N TRP A 377 16.23 4.17 -11.51
CA TRP A 377 16.94 3.04 -10.89
C TRP A 377 16.39 1.69 -11.34
N LEU A 378 15.06 1.53 -11.39
CA LEU A 378 14.41 0.28 -11.81
C LEU A 378 14.64 -0.06 -13.29
N LYS A 379 14.77 0.95 -14.16
CA LYS A 379 15.14 0.72 -15.57
C LYS A 379 16.48 -0.01 -15.70
N ALA A 380 17.42 0.26 -14.81
CA ALA A 380 18.76 -0.29 -14.82
C ALA A 380 18.89 -1.60 -14.02
N ASN A 381 18.10 -1.76 -12.94
CA ASN A 381 18.28 -2.84 -11.96
C ASN A 381 17.04 -3.73 -11.79
N GLY A 382 15.95 -3.47 -12.51
CA GLY A 382 14.66 -4.12 -12.31
C GLY A 382 14.65 -5.63 -12.51
N GLU A 383 15.64 -6.18 -13.23
CA GLU A 383 15.82 -7.63 -13.37
C GLU A 383 15.98 -8.35 -12.01
N ALA A 384 16.59 -7.69 -11.02
CA ALA A 384 16.75 -8.22 -9.67
C ALA A 384 15.51 -8.05 -8.78
N ILE A 385 14.49 -7.35 -9.27
CA ILE A 385 13.22 -7.10 -8.59
C ILE A 385 12.16 -8.03 -9.19
N TYR A 386 11.80 -7.83 -10.44
CA TYR A 386 10.67 -8.53 -11.07
C TYR A 386 10.97 -9.99 -11.37
N ASN A 387 9.93 -10.83 -11.35
CA ASN A 387 10.07 -12.28 -11.60
C ASN A 387 11.10 -12.98 -10.69
N THR A 388 11.38 -12.43 -9.50
CA THR A 388 12.29 -13.02 -8.53
C THR A 388 11.55 -13.67 -7.36
N ARG A 389 12.25 -14.55 -6.65
CA ARG A 389 11.82 -15.23 -5.43
C ARG A 389 12.89 -15.08 -4.35
N THR A 390 12.49 -15.40 -3.13
CA THR A 390 13.37 -15.43 -1.96
C THR A 390 14.46 -16.48 -2.14
N VAL A 391 15.51 -16.33 -1.34
CA VAL A 391 16.57 -17.31 -1.15
C VAL A 391 16.62 -17.70 0.34
N ASP A 392 17.46 -18.68 0.69
CA ASP A 392 17.55 -19.13 2.08
C ASP A 392 18.09 -18.04 2.99
N GLN A 393 19.24 -17.49 2.64
CA GLN A 393 19.83 -16.31 3.29
C GLN A 393 19.38 -15.04 2.55
N VAL A 394 18.37 -14.36 3.08
CA VAL A 394 17.75 -13.18 2.45
C VAL A 394 18.57 -11.90 2.57
N GLN A 395 19.44 -11.81 3.57
CA GLN A 395 20.26 -10.62 3.83
C GLN A 395 21.58 -10.92 4.55
N ASP A 396 22.56 -10.03 4.37
CA ASP A 396 23.75 -9.85 5.22
C ASP A 396 24.04 -8.34 5.32
N GLY A 397 23.89 -7.77 6.52
CA GLY A 397 23.93 -6.32 6.71
C GLY A 397 22.99 -5.58 5.76
N GLU A 398 23.55 -4.69 4.94
CA GLU A 398 22.83 -3.89 3.93
C GLU A 398 22.73 -4.56 2.56
N THR A 399 23.18 -5.82 2.44
CA THR A 399 23.09 -6.62 1.21
C THR A 399 21.90 -7.56 1.29
N PHE A 400 20.99 -7.45 0.34
CA PHE A 400 19.81 -8.31 0.19
C PHE A 400 19.96 -9.21 -1.02
N PHE A 401 19.32 -10.37 -0.98
CA PHE A 401 19.46 -11.37 -2.03
C PHE A 401 18.13 -11.76 -2.63
N THR A 402 18.11 -11.90 -3.96
CA THR A 402 16.98 -12.43 -4.72
C THR A 402 17.46 -13.43 -5.75
N LYS A 403 16.57 -14.31 -6.20
CA LYS A 403 16.83 -15.26 -7.29
C LYS A 403 15.73 -15.16 -8.33
N SER A 404 16.09 -14.97 -9.60
CA SER A 404 15.09 -15.00 -10.68
C SER A 404 14.55 -16.42 -10.88
N LYS A 405 13.35 -16.51 -11.47
CA LYS A 405 12.78 -17.79 -11.91
C LYS A 405 13.66 -18.56 -12.90
N ASN A 406 14.55 -17.88 -13.63
CA ASN A 406 15.49 -18.51 -14.57
C ASN A 406 16.82 -18.93 -13.93
N GLY A 407 17.00 -18.73 -12.62
CA GLY A 407 18.14 -19.23 -11.85
C GLY A 407 19.26 -18.22 -11.56
N SER A 408 19.24 -17.04 -12.21
CA SER A 408 20.21 -15.97 -11.90
C SER A 408 20.06 -15.49 -10.45
N ARG A 409 21.17 -15.22 -9.77
CA ARG A 409 21.17 -14.66 -8.41
C ARG A 409 21.57 -13.20 -8.44
N TYR A 410 21.04 -12.45 -7.48
CA TYR A 410 21.33 -11.03 -7.32
C TYR A 410 21.69 -10.70 -5.89
N ALA A 411 22.72 -9.86 -5.72
CA ALA A 411 23.01 -9.15 -4.49
C ALA A 411 22.64 -7.67 -4.68
N LEU A 412 21.68 -7.17 -3.91
CA LEU A 412 21.19 -5.79 -3.92
C LEU A 412 21.71 -5.09 -2.66
N VAL A 413 22.65 -4.16 -2.83
CA VAL A 413 23.38 -3.52 -1.74
C VAL A 413 22.85 -2.11 -1.55
N ARG A 414 22.17 -1.87 -0.42
CA ARG A 414 21.67 -0.55 -0.04
C ARG A 414 22.85 0.34 0.32
N LEU A 415 22.88 1.54 -0.26
CA LEU A 415 23.90 2.54 0.04
C LEU A 415 23.32 3.63 0.93
N GLN A 416 24.12 4.13 1.86
CA GLN A 416 23.72 5.22 2.72
C GLN A 416 23.46 6.49 1.89
N GLU A 417 22.28 7.09 2.08
CA GLU A 417 21.88 8.28 1.34
C GLU A 417 22.84 9.44 1.58
N GLY A 418 23.20 10.17 0.52
CA GLY A 418 24.12 11.31 0.60
C GLY A 418 25.60 10.95 0.68
N THR A 419 25.97 9.66 0.73
CA THR A 419 27.37 9.23 0.80
C THR A 419 27.95 8.86 -0.58
N ALA A 420 29.27 9.05 -0.72
CA ALA A 420 30.01 8.61 -1.89
C ALA A 420 30.06 7.07 -1.97
N LEU A 421 30.16 6.54 -3.19
CA LEU A 421 30.33 5.09 -3.37
C LEU A 421 31.65 4.63 -2.73
N PRO A 422 31.64 3.48 -2.02
CA PRO A 422 32.87 2.90 -1.50
C PRO A 422 33.75 2.37 -2.64
N THR A 423 35.01 2.05 -2.35
CA THR A 423 35.93 1.42 -3.31
C THR A 423 35.70 -0.09 -3.44
N SER A 424 35.05 -0.70 -2.45
CA SER A 424 34.69 -2.11 -2.43
C SER A 424 33.42 -2.34 -1.62
N ILE A 425 32.72 -3.42 -1.93
CA ILE A 425 31.54 -3.91 -1.23
C ILE A 425 31.81 -5.34 -0.79
N SER A 426 31.36 -5.72 0.40
CA SER A 426 31.49 -7.09 0.88
C SER A 426 30.23 -7.58 1.58
N TRP A 427 30.02 -8.90 1.54
CA TRP A 427 28.97 -9.60 2.26
C TRP A 427 29.38 -11.05 2.54
N HIS A 428 28.73 -11.69 3.50
CA HIS A 428 28.89 -13.09 3.86
C HIS A 428 27.80 -13.96 3.24
N GLY A 429 28.17 -15.15 2.79
CA GLY A 429 27.24 -16.14 2.26
C GLY A 429 26.64 -15.73 0.91
N ASN A 430 25.73 -16.57 0.39
CA ASN A 430 25.17 -16.47 -0.96
C ASN A 430 26.24 -16.16 -2.04
N ALA A 431 27.39 -16.84 -1.94
CA ALA A 431 28.54 -16.51 -2.78
C ALA A 431 28.28 -16.84 -4.27
N PRO A 432 28.83 -16.05 -5.20
CA PRO A 432 28.91 -16.45 -6.59
C PRO A 432 29.65 -17.78 -6.74
N ASP A 433 29.31 -18.55 -7.77
CA ASP A 433 30.04 -19.80 -8.04
C ASP A 433 31.50 -19.50 -8.40
N LYS A 434 32.43 -20.46 -8.18
CA LYS A 434 33.90 -20.27 -8.26
C LYS A 434 34.41 -19.56 -9.53
N ASN A 435 33.65 -19.61 -10.63
CA ASN A 435 33.99 -18.97 -11.91
C ASN A 435 32.86 -18.05 -12.44
N ALA A 436 31.90 -17.69 -11.59
CA ALA A 436 30.79 -16.84 -11.98
C ALA A 436 31.26 -15.43 -12.36
N LYS A 437 30.68 -14.90 -13.43
CA LYS A 437 30.85 -13.49 -13.81
C LYS A 437 29.94 -12.66 -12.93
N LEU A 438 30.54 -11.81 -12.10
CA LEU A 438 29.80 -10.85 -11.30
C LEU A 438 29.60 -9.55 -12.09
N VAL A 439 28.37 -9.26 -12.48
CA VAL A 439 28.02 -8.13 -13.35
C VAL A 439 27.28 -7.06 -12.55
N LEU A 440 27.76 -5.81 -12.60
CA LEU A 440 27.01 -4.67 -12.09
C LEU A 440 25.91 -4.31 -13.11
N LEU A 441 24.65 -4.55 -12.75
CA LEU A 441 23.53 -4.44 -13.69
C LEU A 441 23.40 -3.04 -14.31
N SER A 442 23.57 -1.99 -13.51
CA SER A 442 23.38 -0.61 -13.98
C SER A 442 24.37 -0.15 -15.04
N GLU A 443 25.46 -0.88 -15.23
CA GLU A 443 26.55 -0.53 -16.15
C GLU A 443 26.84 -1.64 -17.16
N GLY A 444 26.33 -2.86 -16.93
CA GLY A 444 26.64 -4.03 -17.76
C GLY A 444 28.10 -4.47 -17.71
N ILE A 445 28.89 -3.98 -16.74
CA ILE A 445 30.31 -4.31 -16.62
C ILE A 445 30.55 -5.50 -15.68
N THR A 446 31.49 -6.37 -16.04
CA THR A 446 31.98 -7.42 -15.14
C THR A 446 32.97 -6.83 -14.14
N LEU A 447 32.78 -7.13 -12.87
CA LEU A 447 33.63 -6.65 -11.78
C LEU A 447 34.60 -7.72 -11.31
N LYS A 448 35.76 -7.27 -10.80
CA LYS A 448 36.67 -8.13 -10.07
C LYS A 448 36.08 -8.41 -8.70
N TRP A 449 36.07 -9.67 -8.30
CA TRP A 449 35.66 -10.10 -6.97
C TRP A 449 36.61 -11.17 -6.45
N LYS A 450 36.62 -11.35 -5.14
CA LYS A 450 37.33 -12.43 -4.44
C LYS A 450 36.41 -13.02 -3.39
N GLN A 451 36.64 -14.28 -3.07
CA GLN A 451 36.02 -14.94 -1.94
C GLN A 451 37.10 -15.52 -1.03
N ALA A 452 36.99 -15.23 0.26
CA ALA A 452 37.84 -15.78 1.31
C ALA A 452 36.94 -16.39 2.39
N GLY A 453 36.82 -17.73 2.39
CA GLY A 453 35.81 -18.41 3.20
C GLY A 453 34.40 -18.08 2.69
N ASP A 454 33.56 -17.55 3.56
CA ASP A 454 32.19 -17.10 3.26
C ASP A 454 32.11 -15.62 2.86
N LEU A 455 33.17 -14.84 3.06
CA LEU A 455 33.23 -13.43 2.70
C LEU A 455 33.49 -13.24 1.20
N VAL A 456 32.54 -12.60 0.52
CA VAL A 456 32.68 -12.11 -0.85
C VAL A 456 33.06 -10.62 -0.81
N THR A 457 34.06 -10.23 -1.59
CA THR A 457 34.45 -8.83 -1.79
C THR A 457 34.45 -8.48 -3.26
N VAL A 458 33.71 -7.44 -3.63
CA VAL A 458 33.60 -6.88 -4.97
C VAL A 458 34.31 -5.53 -5.02
N TYR A 459 35.21 -5.35 -5.99
CA TYR A 459 35.97 -4.11 -6.14
C TYR A 459 35.31 -3.20 -7.19
N LEU A 460 35.03 -1.96 -6.80
CA LEU A 460 34.40 -0.96 -7.66
C LEU A 460 35.47 -0.12 -8.38
N PRO A 461 35.47 -0.02 -9.72
CA PRO A 461 36.45 0.78 -10.43
C PRO A 461 36.26 2.28 -10.15
N ALA A 462 37.37 3.02 -10.13
CA ALA A 462 37.38 4.47 -9.85
C ALA A 462 36.56 5.30 -10.84
N SER A 463 36.25 4.77 -12.03
CA SER A 463 35.33 5.41 -12.97
C SER A 463 33.89 5.49 -12.44
N LEU A 464 33.44 4.49 -11.68
CA LEU A 464 32.08 4.49 -11.11
C LEU A 464 31.96 5.48 -9.96
N THR A 465 32.94 5.53 -9.06
CA THR A 465 32.94 6.47 -7.93
C THR A 465 33.03 7.92 -8.40
N LYS A 466 33.58 8.17 -9.60
CA LYS A 466 33.54 9.49 -10.26
C LYS A 466 32.21 9.79 -10.96
N LYS A 467 31.60 8.78 -11.59
CA LYS A 467 30.31 8.90 -12.31
C LYS A 467 29.15 9.15 -11.36
N TYR A 468 29.07 8.35 -10.29
CA TYR A 468 28.01 8.44 -9.29
C TYR A 468 28.52 9.14 -8.05
N LYS A 469 28.10 10.39 -7.85
CA LYS A 469 28.35 11.11 -6.58
C LYS A 469 27.61 10.44 -5.42
N THR A 470 26.37 10.04 -5.67
CA THR A 470 25.54 9.22 -4.80
C THR A 470 24.75 8.25 -5.67
N TYR A 471 24.35 7.12 -5.11
CA TYR A 471 23.51 6.14 -5.78
C TYR A 471 22.69 5.38 -4.72
N PRO A 472 21.42 5.02 -4.96
CA PRO A 472 20.58 4.48 -3.89
C PRO A 472 20.95 3.04 -3.52
N ALA A 473 21.25 2.19 -4.50
CA ALA A 473 21.64 0.80 -4.28
C ALA A 473 22.38 0.24 -5.49
N LEU A 474 23.41 -0.59 -5.26
CA LEU A 474 24.11 -1.34 -6.31
C LEU A 474 23.51 -2.73 -6.46
N VAL A 475 23.45 -3.25 -7.68
CA VAL A 475 22.92 -4.59 -7.94
C VAL A 475 23.89 -5.42 -8.75
N PHE A 476 24.30 -6.54 -8.17
CA PHE A 476 25.25 -7.48 -8.76
C PHE A 476 24.53 -8.76 -9.15
N LYS A 477 24.63 -9.14 -10.43
CA LYS A 477 24.12 -10.41 -10.96
C LYS A 477 25.26 -11.42 -11.05
N TYR A 478 25.00 -12.67 -10.68
CA TYR A 478 25.96 -13.78 -10.79
C TYR A 478 25.30 -15.15 -10.92
#